data_AF-A0A2N5M1E7-F1
#
_entry.id   AF-A0A2N5M1E7-F1
#
_cell.length_a   1.000
_cell.length_b   1.000
_cell.length_c   1.000
_cell.angle_alpha   90.00
_cell.angle_beta   90.00
_cell.angle_gamma   90.00
#
_symmetry.space_group_name_H-M   'P 1'
#
loop_
_entity.id
_entity.type
_entity.pdbx_description
1 polymer ?
#
loop_
_entity_poly.entity_id
_entity_poly.type
_entity_poly.pdbx_seq_one_letter_code
_entity_poly.pdbx_strand_id
1 'polypeptide(L)'
;MNYPIRLFDEEGFIESTELFRVHTPPNYDAANKLKKQLVITNITETDYKPNKETIGFRLDSGDVINFFNTKEAIVHPITNIYDFTKHLIRTLKEYQNHTHLNDTDISRTIFLDVSRVRSTGWNISNDLRKEIKRKAYDSTKEYLEKFNIYVPEYTE
;
A
#
# COMPACT_ATOMS: atom_id res chain seq x y z
N MET A 1 3.72 3.98 -14.49
CA MET A 1 3.38 5.39 -14.21
C MET A 1 2.28 5.38 -13.17
N ASN A 2 2.53 5.82 -11.95
CA ASN A 2 1.50 5.96 -10.93
C ASN A 2 1.15 7.45 -10.82
N TYR A 3 -0.13 7.78 -10.88
CA TYR A 3 -0.64 9.16 -10.90
C TYR A 3 -0.25 9.89 -9.60
N PRO A 4 -0.21 11.24 -9.60
CA PRO A 4 0.01 12.06 -8.42
C PRO A 4 -1.23 11.99 -7.50
N ILE A 5 -1.55 10.80 -6.99
CA ILE A 5 -2.73 10.56 -6.16
C ILE A 5 -2.63 11.35 -4.84
N ARG A 6 -1.41 11.71 -4.42
CA ARG A 6 -1.18 12.60 -3.25
C ARG A 6 -1.89 13.96 -3.37
N LEU A 7 -2.15 14.44 -4.59
CA LEU A 7 -2.95 15.65 -4.77
C LEU A 7 -4.35 15.51 -4.15
N PHE A 8 -4.96 14.33 -4.28
CA PHE A 8 -6.29 14.05 -3.73
C PHE A 8 -6.28 13.79 -2.23
N ASP A 9 -5.10 13.69 -1.61
CA ASP A 9 -4.93 13.64 -0.17
C ASP A 9 -4.88 15.05 0.45
N GLU A 10 -4.86 16.14 -0.32
CA GLU A 10 -4.94 17.46 0.30
C GLU A 10 -6.34 17.73 0.82
N GLU A 11 -6.42 18.28 2.03
CA GLU A 11 -7.71 18.59 2.67
C GLU A 11 -8.60 19.50 1.81
N GLY A 12 -8.05 20.38 0.97
CA GLY A 12 -8.82 21.18 0.02
C GLY A 12 -9.58 20.37 -1.06
N PHE A 13 -9.18 19.14 -1.35
CA PHE A 13 -9.85 18.23 -2.29
C PHE A 13 -10.71 17.17 -1.61
N ILE A 14 -10.76 17.12 -0.28
CA ILE A 14 -11.55 16.14 0.47
C ILE A 14 -12.85 16.81 0.91
N GLU A 15 -13.99 16.23 0.51
CA GLU A 15 -15.28 16.72 0.99
C GLU A 15 -15.40 16.54 2.51
N SER A 16 -15.73 17.62 3.22
CA SER A 16 -15.87 17.62 4.68
C SER A 16 -17.12 16.85 5.11
N THR A 17 -17.00 15.52 5.20
CA THR A 17 -18.04 14.65 5.74
C THR A 17 -17.54 13.90 6.97
N GLU A 18 -18.45 13.46 7.84
CA GLU A 18 -18.09 12.68 9.04
C GLU A 18 -17.32 11.39 8.70
N LEU A 19 -17.47 10.89 7.47
CA LEU A 19 -16.74 9.72 6.96
C LEU A 19 -15.22 9.94 6.90
N PHE A 20 -14.74 11.18 6.84
CA PHE A 20 -13.31 11.52 6.73
C PHE A 20 -12.67 12.00 8.03
N ARG A 21 -13.39 11.91 9.16
CA ARG A 21 -12.83 12.14 10.51
C ARG A 21 -12.01 10.92 10.94
N VAL A 22 -10.86 10.73 10.30
CA VAL A 22 -9.91 9.66 10.61
C VAL A 22 -8.73 10.22 11.38
N HIS A 23 -8.13 9.40 12.23
CA HIS A 23 -6.85 9.74 12.82
C HIS A 23 -5.79 9.89 11.71
N THR A 24 -5.07 11.01 11.71
CA THR A 24 -3.93 11.24 10.82
C THR A 24 -2.78 10.33 11.24
N PRO A 25 -2.32 9.39 10.39
CA PRO A 25 -1.22 8.52 10.77
C PRO A 25 0.13 9.25 10.71
N PRO A 26 1.18 8.76 11.41
CA PRO A 26 2.46 9.46 11.55
C PRO A 26 3.18 9.80 10.24
N ASN A 27 2.96 9.01 9.19
CA ASN A 27 3.54 9.24 7.86
C ASN A 27 2.97 10.50 7.18
N TYR A 28 1.71 10.84 7.44
CA TYR A 28 1.11 12.10 6.96
C TYR A 28 1.68 13.31 7.71
N ASP A 29 1.91 13.19 9.01
CA ASP A 29 2.53 14.27 9.81
C ASP A 29 3.94 14.60 9.31
N ALA A 30 4.73 13.57 9.00
CA ALA A 30 6.06 13.74 8.42
C ALA A 30 5.99 14.43 7.04
N ALA A 31 5.06 14.02 6.19
CA ALA A 31 4.85 14.63 4.87
C ALA A 31 4.40 16.10 4.96
N ASN A 32 3.52 16.43 5.90
CA ASN A 32 3.04 17.80 6.15
C ASN A 32 4.16 18.69 6.70
N LYS A 33 5.02 18.16 7.58
CA LYS A 33 6.20 18.89 8.07
C LYS A 33 7.17 19.24 6.94
N LEU A 34 7.44 18.30 6.03
CA LEU A 34 8.27 18.54 4.85
C LEU A 34 7.63 19.54 3.89
N LYS A 35 6.31 19.45 3.63
CA LYS A 35 5.57 20.41 2.81
C LYS A 35 5.72 21.84 3.34
N LYS A 36 5.58 22.02 4.67
CA LYS A 36 5.76 23.31 5.36
C LYS A 36 7.20 23.85 5.30
N GLN A 37 8.20 23.01 5.06
CA GLN A 37 9.59 23.44 4.88
C GLN A 37 9.90 23.83 3.43
N LEU A 38 9.18 23.27 2.46
CA LEU A 38 9.45 23.41 1.02
C LEU A 38 8.79 24.61 0.35
N VAL A 39 7.96 25.40 1.09
CA VAL A 39 7.09 26.50 0.63
C VAL A 39 7.54 27.14 -0.70
N ILE A 40 7.08 26.56 -1.81
CA ILE A 40 6.96 27.22 -3.09
C ILE A 40 5.55 27.83 -3.10
N THR A 41 5.49 29.13 -3.24
CA THR A 41 4.45 30.07 -2.78
C THR A 41 3.05 29.95 -3.39
N ASN A 42 2.67 28.90 -4.14
CA ASN A 42 1.40 28.94 -4.88
C ASN A 42 0.70 27.58 -5.13
N ILE A 43 0.95 26.54 -4.33
CA ILE A 43 0.18 25.29 -4.42
C ILE A 43 -0.42 25.02 -3.03
N THR A 44 -1.71 25.35 -2.90
CA THR A 44 -2.66 25.02 -1.80
C THR A 44 -2.06 24.73 -0.42
N GLU A 45 -2.32 25.66 0.53
CA GLU A 45 -1.78 25.71 1.91
C GLU A 45 -2.26 24.59 2.85
N THR A 46 -3.14 23.69 2.40
CA THR A 46 -3.77 22.71 3.30
C THR A 46 -2.88 21.50 3.56
N ASP A 47 -3.01 20.94 4.75
CA ASP A 47 -2.32 19.71 5.15
C ASP A 47 -2.87 18.51 4.35
N TYR A 48 -2.02 17.52 4.11
CA TYR A 48 -2.43 16.21 3.61
C TYR A 48 -3.17 15.45 4.72
N LYS A 49 -4.28 14.81 4.36
CA LYS A 49 -5.07 13.90 5.20
C LYS A 49 -5.37 12.61 4.42
N PRO A 50 -5.55 11.47 5.12
CA PRO A 50 -5.90 10.22 4.44
C PRO A 50 -7.23 10.33 3.68
N ASN A 51 -7.19 10.24 2.34
CA ASN A 51 -8.41 10.19 1.54
C ASN A 51 -8.90 8.74 1.37
N LYS A 52 -10.04 8.42 2.00
CA LYS A 52 -10.68 7.09 1.92
C LYS A 52 -11.17 6.71 0.53
N GLU A 53 -11.41 7.67 -0.36
CA GLU A 53 -11.87 7.42 -1.72
C GLU A 53 -10.74 6.91 -2.63
N THR A 54 -9.49 7.12 -2.21
CA THR A 54 -8.30 6.72 -2.97
C THR A 54 -7.68 5.41 -2.48
N ILE A 55 -8.39 4.67 -1.61
CA ILE A 55 -7.92 3.37 -1.13
C ILE A 55 -7.75 2.42 -2.31
N GLY A 56 -6.53 1.91 -2.47
CA GLY A 56 -6.17 0.96 -3.51
C GLY A 56 -5.89 -0.43 -2.94
N PHE A 57 -6.07 -1.45 -3.78
CA PHE A 57 -5.62 -2.80 -3.48
C PHE A 57 -4.33 -3.09 -4.22
N ARG A 58 -3.37 -3.69 -3.51
CA ARG A 58 -2.15 -4.21 -4.12
C ARG A 58 -1.98 -5.68 -3.82
N LEU A 59 -1.80 -6.43 -4.89
CA LEU A 59 -1.57 -7.86 -4.87
C LEU A 59 -0.07 -8.09 -4.90
N ASP A 60 0.49 -8.64 -3.82
CA ASP A 60 1.92 -8.89 -3.73
C ASP A 60 2.19 -10.17 -2.92
N SER A 61 3.44 -10.62 -2.89
CA SER A 61 3.82 -11.76 -2.04
C SER A 61 4.01 -11.33 -0.59
N GLY A 62 3.74 -12.22 0.37
CA GLY A 62 3.99 -11.99 1.81
C GLY A 62 5.34 -11.35 2.15
N ASP A 63 6.44 -11.76 1.51
CA ASP A 63 7.78 -11.17 1.75
C ASP A 63 7.84 -9.68 1.39
N VAL A 64 7.18 -9.29 0.29
CA VAL A 64 7.13 -7.89 -0.17
C VAL A 64 6.24 -7.06 0.74
N ILE A 65 5.12 -7.64 1.18
CA ILE A 65 4.22 -7.01 2.15
C ILE A 65 4.97 -6.78 3.47
N ASN A 66 5.74 -7.77 3.93
CA ASN A 66 6.55 -7.67 5.14
C ASN A 66 7.59 -6.54 5.00
N PHE A 67 8.31 -6.46 3.88
CA PHE A 67 9.23 -5.36 3.60
C PHE A 67 8.56 -3.99 3.72
N PHE A 68 7.31 -3.83 3.23
CA PHE A 68 6.60 -2.56 3.37
C PHE A 68 6.18 -2.23 4.80
N ASN A 69 5.86 -3.25 5.60
CA ASN A 69 5.43 -3.11 6.99
C ASN A 69 6.60 -2.87 7.96
N THR A 70 7.69 -3.63 7.83
CA THR A 70 8.82 -3.61 8.78
C THR A 70 10.01 -2.79 8.29
N LYS A 71 10.07 -2.49 6.99
CA LYS A 71 11.25 -1.94 6.30
C LYS A 71 12.48 -2.85 6.39
N GLU A 72 12.31 -4.12 6.75
CA GLU A 72 13.39 -5.10 6.79
C GLU A 72 13.69 -5.63 5.38
N ALA A 73 14.98 -5.72 5.03
CA ALA A 73 15.40 -6.20 3.73
C ALA A 73 15.03 -7.68 3.52
N ILE A 74 14.51 -7.99 2.34
CA ILE A 74 14.29 -9.38 1.92
C ILE A 74 15.66 -10.00 1.60
N VAL A 75 16.07 -10.98 2.39
CA VAL A 75 17.34 -11.68 2.21
C VAL A 75 17.11 -12.97 1.42
N HIS A 76 17.91 -13.16 0.37
CA HIS A 76 17.92 -14.40 -0.41
C HIS A 76 19.30 -15.07 -0.30
N PRO A 77 19.36 -16.39 0.00
CA PRO A 77 20.63 -17.11 0.01
C PRO A 77 21.20 -17.19 -1.41
N ILE A 78 22.48 -16.88 -1.56
CA ILE A 78 23.21 -16.97 -2.83
C ILE A 78 24.13 -18.18 -2.74
N THR A 79 23.79 -19.25 -3.47
CA THR A 79 24.60 -20.48 -3.47
C THR A 79 25.54 -20.56 -4.67
N ASN A 80 25.25 -19.81 -5.73
CA ASN A 80 26.00 -19.81 -6.98
C ASN A 80 25.82 -18.48 -7.76
N ILE A 81 26.59 -18.32 -8.84
CA ILE A 81 26.59 -17.11 -9.68
C ILE A 81 25.26 -16.88 -10.43
N TYR A 82 24.53 -17.96 -10.74
CA TYR A 82 23.22 -17.86 -11.38
C TYR A 82 22.17 -17.31 -10.40
N ASP A 83 22.17 -17.78 -9.16
CA ASP A 83 21.32 -17.23 -8.09
C ASP A 83 21.60 -15.73 -7.91
N PHE A 84 22.89 -15.36 -7.82
CA PHE A 84 23.30 -13.96 -7.70
C PHE A 84 22.73 -13.11 -8.84
N THR A 85 22.92 -13.54 -10.08
CA THR A 85 22.47 -12.79 -11.28
C THR A 85 20.94 -12.67 -11.30
N LYS A 86 20.23 -13.76 -11.00
CA LYS A 86 18.76 -13.79 -10.92
C LYS A 86 18.24 -12.83 -9.84
N HIS A 87 18.83 -12.88 -8.64
CA HIS A 87 18.43 -12.01 -7.54
C HIS A 87 18.77 -10.54 -7.81
N LEU A 88 19.90 -10.25 -8.45
CA LEU A 88 20.26 -8.88 -8.85
C LEU A 88 19.26 -8.31 -9.87
N ILE A 89 18.91 -9.06 -10.90
CA ILE A 89 17.90 -8.65 -11.89
C ILE A 89 16.54 -8.42 -11.20
N ARG A 90 16.16 -9.29 -10.26
CA ARG A 90 14.95 -9.11 -9.45
C ARG A 90 15.03 -7.80 -8.67
N THR A 91 16.10 -7.56 -7.92
CA THR A 91 16.30 -6.31 -7.15
C THR A 91 16.20 -5.06 -8.03
N LEU A 92 16.79 -5.07 -9.22
CA LEU A 92 16.69 -3.93 -10.14
C LEU A 92 15.24 -3.68 -10.61
N LYS A 93 14.49 -4.74 -10.91
CA LYS A 93 13.06 -4.64 -11.26
C LYS A 93 12.23 -4.12 -10.09
N GLU A 94 12.47 -4.66 -8.89
CA GLU A 94 11.77 -4.20 -7.68
C GLU A 94 12.10 -2.74 -7.37
N TYR A 95 13.36 -2.32 -7.52
CA TYR A 95 13.74 -0.92 -7.33
C TYR A 95 12.94 0.01 -8.25
N GLN A 96 12.84 -0.32 -9.54
CA GLN A 96 12.04 0.45 -10.49
C GLN A 96 10.55 0.50 -10.11
N ASN A 97 9.99 -0.61 -9.62
CA ASN A 97 8.61 -0.66 -9.14
C ASN A 97 8.38 0.15 -7.86
N HIS A 98 9.40 0.28 -7.01
CA HIS A 98 9.31 0.86 -5.67
C HIS A 98 9.82 2.30 -5.55
N THR A 99 10.57 2.80 -6.52
CA THR A 99 11.13 4.17 -6.50
C THR A 99 10.05 5.25 -6.33
N HIS A 100 8.79 4.94 -6.68
CA HIS A 100 7.67 5.88 -6.63
C HIS A 100 6.69 5.66 -5.48
N LEU A 101 6.88 4.62 -4.65
CA LEU A 101 6.00 4.38 -3.50
C LEU A 101 6.49 5.16 -2.30
N ASN A 102 5.72 6.18 -1.93
CA ASN A 102 5.96 6.95 -0.72
C ASN A 102 5.17 6.32 0.44
N ASP A 103 5.59 6.63 1.68
CA ASP A 103 4.91 6.10 2.86
C ASP A 103 3.42 6.51 2.93
N THR A 104 3.02 7.64 2.35
CA THR A 104 1.60 8.03 2.22
C THR A 104 0.85 7.14 1.23
N ASP A 105 1.50 6.71 0.15
CA ASP A 105 0.90 5.79 -0.82
C ASP A 105 0.68 4.40 -0.19
N ILE A 106 1.61 3.96 0.68
CA ILE A 106 1.47 2.72 1.47
C ILE A 106 0.24 2.82 2.39
N SER A 107 0.02 3.96 3.04
CA SER A 107 -1.12 4.11 3.97
C SER A 107 -2.51 4.10 3.34
N ARG A 108 -2.62 4.28 2.01
CA ARG A 108 -3.88 4.09 1.27
C ARG A 108 -3.92 2.77 0.50
N THR A 109 -2.98 1.87 0.76
CA THR A 109 -2.89 0.59 0.06
C THR A 109 -3.23 -0.56 1.01
N ILE A 110 -4.26 -1.33 0.66
CA ILE A 110 -4.54 -2.62 1.27
C ILE A 110 -3.71 -3.66 0.52
N PHE A 111 -2.78 -4.30 1.22
CA PHE A 111 -1.94 -5.35 0.67
C PHE A 111 -2.62 -6.70 0.81
N LEU A 112 -2.66 -7.46 -0.29
CA LEU A 112 -3.25 -8.78 -0.37
C LEU A 112 -2.16 -9.79 -0.73
N ASP A 113 -1.90 -10.74 0.18
CA ASP A 113 -0.97 -11.84 -0.10
C ASP A 113 -1.60 -12.83 -1.09
N VAL A 114 -1.14 -12.77 -2.33
CA VAL A 114 -1.53 -13.69 -3.39
C VAL A 114 -0.35 -14.50 -3.92
N SER A 115 0.66 -14.76 -3.09
CA SER A 115 1.86 -15.53 -3.43
C SER A 115 1.61 -16.88 -4.15
N ARG A 116 0.43 -17.47 -3.97
CA ARG A 116 0.02 -18.74 -4.60
C ARG A 116 -0.67 -18.59 -5.97
N VAL A 117 -0.90 -17.36 -6.42
CA VAL A 117 -1.62 -17.04 -7.66
C VAL A 117 -0.66 -16.39 -8.65
N ARG A 118 -0.63 -16.90 -9.87
CA ARG A 118 0.12 -16.29 -10.98
C ARG A 118 -0.83 -15.49 -11.85
N SER A 119 -0.34 -14.39 -12.42
CA SER A 119 -1.10 -13.56 -13.37
C SER A 119 -1.63 -14.35 -14.58
N THR A 120 -0.98 -15.45 -14.96
CA THR A 120 -1.37 -16.32 -16.08
C THR A 120 -2.04 -17.62 -15.62
N GLY A 121 -2.37 -17.74 -14.33
CA GLY A 121 -2.99 -18.92 -13.74
C GLY A 121 -4.51 -18.87 -13.83
N TRP A 122 -5.07 -19.22 -14.99
CA TRP A 122 -6.52 -19.16 -15.22
C TRP A 122 -7.31 -20.29 -14.53
N ASN A 123 -6.64 -21.37 -14.12
CA ASN A 123 -7.24 -22.51 -13.44
C ASN A 123 -7.12 -22.39 -11.91
N ILE A 124 -7.94 -21.52 -11.32
CA ILE A 124 -8.00 -21.31 -9.86
C ILE A 124 -9.01 -22.29 -9.27
N SER A 125 -8.56 -23.20 -8.41
CA SER A 125 -9.44 -24.14 -7.71
C SER A 125 -10.42 -23.41 -6.78
N ASN A 126 -11.55 -24.05 -6.48
CA ASN A 126 -12.54 -23.49 -5.55
C ASN A 126 -11.93 -23.23 -4.15
N ASP A 127 -11.05 -24.11 -3.69
CA ASP A 127 -10.38 -23.96 -2.40
C ASP A 127 -9.44 -22.75 -2.39
N LEU A 128 -8.65 -22.57 -3.45
CA LEU A 128 -7.78 -21.41 -3.60
C LEU A 128 -8.60 -20.11 -3.72
N ARG A 129 -9.76 -20.15 -4.39
CA ARG A 129 -10.67 -19.00 -4.45
C ARG A 129 -11.20 -18.62 -3.07
N LYS A 130 -11.59 -19.60 -2.24
CA LYS A 130 -12.03 -19.34 -0.87
C LYS A 130 -10.90 -18.77 -0.02
N GLU A 131 -9.69 -19.32 -0.15
CA GLU A 131 -8.49 -18.81 0.53
C GLU A 131 -8.22 -17.34 0.18
N ILE A 132 -8.22 -16.98 -1.10
CA ILE A 132 -8.01 -15.59 -1.56
C ILE A 132 -9.09 -14.66 -1.02
N LYS A 133 -10.36 -15.07 -1.04
CA LYS A 133 -11.47 -14.26 -0.49
C LYS A 133 -11.28 -14.01 1.01
N ARG A 134 -10.92 -15.06 1.77
CA ARG A 134 -10.67 -14.95 3.20
C ARG A 134 -9.51 -14.00 3.50
N LYS A 135 -8.37 -14.18 2.82
CA LYS A 135 -7.22 -13.27 2.93
C LYS A 135 -7.59 -11.82 2.58
N ALA A 136 -8.38 -11.62 1.53
CA ALA A 136 -8.83 -10.28 1.14
C ALA A 136 -9.70 -9.61 2.21
N TYR A 137 -10.61 -10.37 2.82
CA TYR A 137 -11.39 -9.89 3.94
C TYR A 137 -10.50 -9.55 5.14
N ASP A 138 -9.62 -10.48 5.56
CA ASP A 138 -8.77 -10.30 6.74
C ASP A 138 -7.84 -9.08 6.59
N SER A 139 -7.19 -8.92 5.43
CA SER A 139 -6.34 -7.75 5.14
C SER A 139 -7.12 -6.44 5.10
N THR A 140 -8.35 -6.45 4.57
CA THR A 140 -9.22 -5.27 4.55
C THR A 140 -9.65 -4.91 5.97
N LYS A 141 -10.02 -5.91 6.78
CA LYS A 141 -10.40 -5.73 8.17
C LYS A 141 -9.26 -5.13 8.98
N GLU A 142 -8.06 -5.70 8.89
CA GLU A 142 -6.86 -5.19 9.58
C GLU A 142 -6.59 -3.73 9.20
N TYR A 143 -6.71 -3.40 7.91
CA TYR A 143 -6.58 -2.02 7.44
C TYR A 143 -7.63 -1.11 8.07
N LEU A 144 -8.91 -1.46 8.00
CA LEU A 144 -9.98 -0.63 8.55
C LEU A 144 -9.84 -0.42 10.06
N GLU A 145 -9.47 -1.46 10.82
CA GLU A 145 -9.21 -1.40 12.26
C GLU A 145 -8.05 -0.44 12.59
N LYS A 146 -6.94 -0.50 11.83
CA LYS A 146 -5.79 0.42 11.98
C LYS A 146 -6.20 1.90 11.86
N PHE A 147 -7.21 2.19 11.05
CA PHE A 147 -7.72 3.55 10.84
C PHE A 147 -9.00 3.86 11.65
N ASN A 148 -9.40 3.00 12.60
CA ASN A 148 -10.63 3.11 13.37
C ASN A 148 -11.88 3.31 12.50
N ILE A 149 -11.94 2.61 11.37
CA ILE A 149 -13.07 2.60 10.46
C ILE A 149 -13.95 1.39 10.80
N TYR A 150 -15.27 1.58 10.81
CA TYR A 150 -16.22 0.49 11.04
C TYR A 150 -16.00 -0.67 10.05
N VAL A 151 -15.92 -1.89 10.58
CA VAL A 151 -15.79 -3.13 9.80
C VAL A 151 -17.15 -3.84 9.77
N PRO A 152 -17.81 -3.98 8.61
CA PRO A 152 -19.03 -4.76 8.50
C PRO A 152 -18.75 -6.26 8.67
N GLU A 153 -19.71 -7.01 9.23
CA GLU A 153 -19.61 -8.46 9.32
C GLU A 153 -19.60 -9.11 7.93
N TYR A 154 -18.64 -10.00 7.70
CA TYR A 154 -18.56 -10.78 6.46
C TYR A 154 -19.44 -12.01 6.52
N THR A 155 -20.41 -12.07 5.62
CA THR A 155 -21.24 -13.23 5.34
C THR A 155 -20.78 -13.85 4.01
N GLU A 156 -20.56 -15.17 4.01
CA GLU A 156 -20.07 -15.94 2.84
C GLU A 156 -21.12 -16.12 1.73
#